data_AF-A0A1H9JVB6-F1
#
_entry.id   AF-A0A1H9JVB6-F1
#
_cell.length_a   1.000
_cell.length_b   1.000
_cell.length_c   1.000
_cell.angle_alpha   90.00
_cell.angle_beta   90.00
_cell.angle_gamma   90.00
#
_symmetry.space_group_name_H-M   'P 1'
#
loop_
_entity.id
_entity.type
_entity.pdbx_description
1 polymer ?
#
loop_
_entity_poly.entity_id
_entity_poly.type
_entity_poly.pdbx_seq_one_letter_code
_entity_poly.pdbx_strand_id
1 'polypeptide(L)'
;MENPSLVWPKTPTPTPPQKRIKLASVLDCRGEMTKLYREARNGKLKIEDASRLTHILMLIGKTFEATDLEERLSKLEGLTE
;
A
#
# COMPACT_ATOMS: atom_id res chain seq x y z
N MET A 1 54.15 19.54 5.86
CA MET A 1 53.06 19.95 4.95
C MET A 1 52.12 18.75 4.83
N GLU A 2 51.28 18.51 5.84
CA GLU A 2 50.21 17.52 5.70
C GLU A 2 49.17 18.01 4.69
N ASN A 3 48.95 17.19 3.67
CA ASN A 3 47.89 17.38 2.70
C ASN A 3 46.59 16.81 3.29
N PRO A 4 45.55 17.62 3.56
CA PRO A 4 44.30 17.10 4.09
C PRO A 4 43.58 16.35 2.96
N SER A 5 43.53 15.03 3.07
CA SER A 5 42.84 14.19 2.11
C SER A 5 41.37 14.57 2.04
N LEU A 6 40.95 15.04 0.87
CA LEU A 6 39.57 15.40 0.55
C LEU A 6 38.69 14.14 0.58
N VAL A 7 37.88 14.02 1.64
CA VAL A 7 36.86 12.96 1.74
C VAL A 7 35.67 13.38 0.88
N TRP A 8 35.57 12.86 -0.33
CA TRP A 8 34.41 13.08 -1.17
C TRP A 8 33.15 12.48 -0.51
N PRO A 9 32.00 13.18 -0.54
CA PRO A 9 30.76 12.63 -0.02
C PRO A 9 30.41 11.37 -0.82
N LYS A 10 30.18 10.25 -0.11
CA LYS A 10 29.74 9.00 -0.73
C LYS A 10 28.48 9.28 -1.54
N THR A 11 28.49 8.95 -2.82
CA THR A 11 27.32 9.08 -3.70
C THR A 11 26.15 8.29 -3.08
N PRO A 12 24.94 8.88 -3.03
CA PRO A 12 23.79 8.19 -2.47
C PRO A 12 23.52 6.93 -3.30
N THR A 13 23.48 5.77 -2.63
CA THR A 13 23.16 4.50 -3.25
C THR A 13 21.75 4.58 -3.85
N PRO A 14 21.55 4.24 -5.14
CA PRO A 14 20.23 4.28 -5.75
C PRO A 14 19.29 3.30 -5.03
N THR A 15 18.16 3.80 -4.53
CA THR A 15 17.11 2.99 -3.93
C THR A 15 16.51 2.07 -5.01
N PRO A 16 16.44 0.75 -4.77
CA PRO A 16 15.84 -0.17 -5.74
C PRO A 16 14.38 0.21 -6.02
N PRO A 17 13.90 0.04 -7.27
CA PRO A 17 12.55 0.40 -7.65
C PRO A 17 11.56 -0.39 -6.80
N GLN A 18 10.67 0.32 -6.09
CA GLN A 18 9.60 -0.31 -5.34
C GLN A 18 8.62 -0.95 -6.34
N LYS A 19 8.37 -2.26 -6.20
CA LYS A 19 7.33 -2.92 -6.99
C LYS A 19 6.00 -2.24 -6.71
N ARG A 20 5.34 -1.75 -7.77
CA ARG A 20 4.01 -1.15 -7.67
C ARG A 20 3.04 -2.19 -7.12
N ILE A 21 2.44 -1.89 -5.97
CA ILE A 21 1.37 -2.71 -5.40
C ILE A 21 0.12 -2.48 -6.24
N LYS A 22 -0.44 -3.56 -6.80
CA LYS A 22 -1.68 -3.49 -7.56
C LYS A 22 -2.84 -3.67 -6.58
N LEU A 23 -3.58 -2.59 -6.34
CA LEU A 23 -4.83 -2.60 -5.59
C LEU A 23 -5.98 -2.44 -6.60
N ALA A 24 -6.42 -3.54 -7.21
CA ALA A 24 -7.47 -3.52 -8.23
C ALA A 24 -8.81 -4.09 -7.73
N SER A 25 -8.84 -4.58 -6.49
CA SER A 25 -10.03 -5.18 -5.88
C SER A 25 -9.98 -5.12 -4.35
N VAL A 26 -11.13 -5.39 -3.72
CA VAL A 26 -11.22 -5.60 -2.26
C VAL A 26 -10.32 -6.76 -1.81
N LEU A 27 -10.19 -7.81 -2.63
CA LEU A 27 -9.34 -8.97 -2.33
C LEU A 27 -7.85 -8.60 -2.29
N ASP A 28 -7.40 -7.72 -3.20
CA ASP A 28 -6.02 -7.22 -3.20
C ASP A 28 -5.74 -6.39 -1.94
N CYS A 29 -6.69 -5.50 -1.58
CA CYS A 29 -6.60 -4.71 -0.36
C CYS A 29 -6.49 -5.62 0.88
N ARG A 30 -7.31 -6.67 0.95
CA ARG A 30 -7.25 -7.70 2.01
C ARG A 30 -5.90 -8.41 2.07
N GLY A 31 -5.32 -8.73 0.91
CA GLY A 31 -4.00 -9.34 0.80
C GLY A 31 -2.91 -8.47 1.44
N GLU A 32 -2.88 -7.19 1.09
CA GLU A 32 -1.90 -6.25 1.65
C GLU A 32 -2.15 -5.96 3.14
N MET A 33 -3.41 -5.85 3.59
CA MET A 33 -3.71 -5.74 5.03
C MET A 33 -3.18 -6.95 5.82
N THR A 34 -3.34 -8.16 5.28
CA THR A 34 -2.82 -9.39 5.90
C THR A 34 -1.29 -9.38 5.97
N LYS A 35 -0.64 -8.89 4.92
CA LYS A 35 0.82 -8.75 4.86
C LYS A 35 1.33 -7.76 5.90
N LEU A 36 0.71 -6.58 6.01
CA LEU A 36 1.07 -5.57 7.02
C LEU A 36 0.93 -6.12 8.43
N TYR A 37 -0.14 -6.85 8.72
CA TYR A 37 -0.32 -7.52 10.02
C TYR A 37 0.83 -8.49 10.31
N ARG A 38 1.20 -9.34 9.34
CA ARG A 38 2.31 -10.30 9.50
C ARG A 38 3.66 -9.60 9.68
N GLU A 39 3.91 -8.51 8.95
CA GLU A 39 5.14 -7.72 9.09
C GLU A 39 5.24 -7.05 10.47
N ALA A 40 4.13 -6.47 10.95
CA ALA A 40 4.04 -5.89 12.27
C ALA A 40 4.23 -6.95 13.38
N ARG A 41 3.56 -8.10 13.26
CA ARG A 41 3.64 -9.19 14.24
C ARG A 41 5.04 -9.79 14.36
N ASN A 42 5.81 -9.75 13.28
CA ASN A 42 7.20 -10.20 13.22
C ASN A 42 8.22 -9.10 13.57
N GLY A 43 7.76 -7.91 13.98
CA GLY A 43 8.63 -6.79 14.36
C GLY A 43 9.35 -6.11 13.20
N LYS A 44 8.98 -6.41 11.94
CA LYS A 44 9.56 -5.77 10.74
C LYS A 44 8.98 -4.38 10.49
N LEU A 45 7.81 -4.10 11.04
CA LEU A 45 7.08 -2.84 10.92
C LEU A 45 6.53 -2.45 12.30
N LYS A 46 6.47 -1.16 12.62
CA LYS A 46 5.82 -0.70 13.85
C LYS A 46 4.32 -0.95 13.77
N ILE A 47 3.72 -1.41 14.86
CA ILE A 47 2.28 -1.70 14.93
C ILE A 47 1.45 -0.46 14.59
N GLU A 48 1.88 0.73 15.03
CA GLU A 48 1.19 1.99 14.71
C GLU A 48 1.20 2.30 13.22
N ASP A 49 2.34 2.13 12.55
CA ASP A 49 2.46 2.36 11.10
C ASP A 49 1.60 1.36 10.33
N ALA A 50 1.62 0.09 10.75
CA ALA A 50 0.78 -0.95 10.18
C ALA A 50 -0.71 -0.63 10.33
N SER A 51 -1.12 -0.10 11.49
CA SER A 51 -2.50 0.30 11.75
C SER A 51 -2.94 1.45 10.84
N ARG A 52 -2.11 2.50 10.70
CA ARG A 52 -2.38 3.63 9.80
C ARG A 52 -2.51 3.18 8.34
N LEU A 53 -1.59 2.34 7.88
CA LEU A 53 -1.62 1.78 6.53
C LEU A 53 -2.85 0.91 6.29
N THR A 54 -3.20 0.06 7.27
CA THR A 54 -4.41 -0.76 7.22
C THR A 54 -5.66 0.12 7.10
N HIS A 55 -5.73 1.23 7.84
CA HIS A 55 -6.85 2.16 7.74
C HIS A 55 -7.00 2.75 6.33
N ILE A 56 -5.90 3.16 5.70
CA ILE A 56 -5.91 3.64 4.32
C ILE A 56 -6.42 2.55 3.36
N LEU A 57 -5.94 1.31 3.50
CA LEU A 57 -6.40 0.18 2.69
C LEU A 57 -7.88 -0.14 2.89
N MET A 58 -8.40 0.00 4.11
CA MET A 58 -9.85 -0.15 4.37
C MET A 58 -10.67 0.94 3.66
N LEU A 59 -10.21 2.19 3.65
CA LEU A 59 -10.91 3.27 2.93
C LEU A 59 -10.94 3.02 1.42
N ILE A 60 -9.83 2.54 0.85
CA ILE A 60 -9.77 2.11 -0.56
C ILE A 60 -10.68 0.91 -0.81
N GLY A 61 -10.71 -0.07 0.10
CA GLY A 61 -11.61 -1.23 0.00
C GLY A 61 -13.08 -0.79 -0.09
N LYS A 62 -13.49 0.17 0.75
CA LYS A 62 -14.85 0.72 0.75
C LYS A 62 -15.24 1.37 -0.58
N THR A 63 -14.31 2.01 -1.29
CA THR A 63 -14.64 2.61 -2.60
C THR A 63 -14.94 1.53 -3.64
N PHE A 64 -14.21 0.41 -3.62
CA PHE A 64 -14.52 -0.73 -4.49
C PHE A 64 -15.87 -1.36 -4.13
N GLU A 65 -16.13 -1.58 -2.83
CA GLU A 65 -17.42 -2.12 -2.38
C GLU A 65 -18.59 -1.23 -2.82
N ALA A 66 -18.45 0.10 -2.70
CA ALA A 66 -19.48 1.03 -3.13
C ALA A 66 -19.76 0.91 -4.64
N THR A 67 -18.72 0.92 -5.47
CA THR A 67 -18.87 0.78 -6.93
C THR A 67 -19.45 -0.58 -7.33
N ASP A 68 -19.00 -1.67 -6.72
CA ASP A 68 -19.52 -3.01 -6.99
C ASP A 68 -21.01 -3.13 -6.61
N LEU A 69 -21.41 -2.50 -5.50
CA LEU A 69 -22.79 -2.46 -5.06
C LEU A 69 -23.66 -1.60 -5.97
N GLU A 70 -23.19 -0.42 -6.37
CA GLU A 70 -23.88 0.46 -7.32
C GLU A 70 -24.10 -0.25 -8.67
N GLU A 71 -23.09 -0.95 -9.20
CA GLU A 71 -23.20 -1.71 -10.45
C GLU A 71 -24.23 -2.84 -10.32
N ARG A 72 -24.21 -3.59 -9.21
CA ARG A 72 -25.18 -4.66 -8.96
C ARG A 72 -26.59 -4.13 -8.77
N LEU A 73 -26.75 -2.99 -8.10
CA LEU A 73 -28.04 -2.34 -7.91
C LEU A 73 -28.61 -1.86 -9.24
N SER A 74 -27.79 -1.19 -10.06
CA SER A 74 -28.19 -0.71 -11.38
C SER A 74 -28.71 -1.85 -12.28
N LYS A 75 -28.07 -3.02 -12.24
CA LYS A 75 -28.52 -4.23 -12.97
C LYS A 75 -29.86 -4.74 -12.47
N LEU A 76 -30.10 -4.70 -11.16
CA LEU A 76 -31.37 -5.13 -10.55
C LEU A 76 -32.51 -4.15 -10.84
N GLU A 77 -32.21 -2.86 -10.90
CA GLU A 77 -33.17 -1.80 -11.18
C GLU A 77 -33.45 -1.63 -12.69
N GLY A 78 -32.74 -2.35 -13.56
CA GLY A 78 -32.88 -2.24 -15.01
C GLY A 78 -32.36 -0.90 -15.57
N LEU A 79 -31.48 -0.22 -14.82
CA LEU A 79 -30.87 1.06 -15.20
C LEU A 79 -29.64 0.90 -16.10
N THR A 80 -29.21 -0.33 -16.33
CA THR A 80 -28.14 -0.70 -17.25
C THR A 80 -28.71 -1.61 -18.33
N GLU A 81 -28.84 -1.08 -19.56
CA GLU A 81 -29.06 -1.86 -20.79
C GLU A 81 -27.73 -2.24 -21.44
#